data_AF-A0A060CGG8-F1
#
_entry.id   AF-A0A060CGG8-F1
#
_cell.length_a   1.000
_cell.length_b   1.000
_cell.length_c   1.000
_cell.angle_alpha   90.00
_cell.angle_beta   90.00
_cell.angle_gamma   90.00
#
_symmetry.space_group_name_H-M   'P 1'
#
loop_
_entity.id
_entity.type
_entity.pdbx_description
1 polymer ?
#
loop_
_entity_poly.entity_id
_entity_poly.type
_entity_poly.pdbx_seq_one_letter_code
_entity_poly.pdbx_strand_id
1 'polypeptide(L)'
;DQSWSLTDVQFRYQGRFKETMLQRGLALVALMASLVMSSFAHADVDWGHFKARFLMADGRIIDTGNNNVSHTEGQGFGMLFALAGNDRESFDKMWTWTNTHLKNPKNGLFYWRYNPVAPDPVEDKNDASDGDVLIAWALLKAGEKWGDPAYFKASDAITNAVIKHTVID
;
A
#
# COMPACT_ATOMS: atom_id res chain seq x y z
N ASP A 1 -36.63 36.99 -55.49
CA ASP A 1 -37.74 36.27 -54.86
C ASP A 1 -37.31 34.83 -54.65
N GLN A 2 -36.80 34.47 -53.47
CA GLN A 2 -36.40 33.10 -53.16
C GLN A 2 -37.52 32.43 -52.37
N SER A 3 -38.44 31.77 -53.08
CA SER A 3 -39.44 30.92 -52.45
C SER A 3 -38.78 29.61 -52.02
N TRP A 4 -38.47 29.52 -50.72
CA TRP A 4 -38.05 28.26 -50.13
C TRP A 4 -39.26 27.33 -50.00
N SER A 5 -39.21 26.14 -50.59
CA SER A 5 -40.27 25.15 -50.39
C SER A 5 -40.17 24.59 -48.95
N LEU A 6 -41.32 24.34 -48.30
CA LEU A 6 -41.37 23.76 -46.95
C LEU A 6 -40.62 22.42 -46.87
N THR A 7 -40.61 21.68 -47.99
CA THR A 7 -39.87 20.44 -48.21
C THR A 7 -38.36 20.62 -48.08
N ASP A 8 -37.80 21.71 -48.63
CA ASP A 8 -36.35 21.99 -48.58
C ASP A 8 -35.86 22.37 -47.18
N VAL A 9 -36.75 22.96 -46.37
CA VAL A 9 -36.48 23.30 -44.97
C VAL A 9 -36.53 22.04 -44.11
N GLN A 10 -37.56 21.19 -44.29
CA GLN A 10 -37.67 19.92 -43.55
C GLN A 10 -36.55 18.93 -43.87
N PHE A 11 -36.13 18.82 -45.14
CA PHE A 11 -35.02 17.94 -45.54
C PHE A 11 -33.69 18.39 -44.91
N ARG A 12 -33.39 19.70 -44.95
CA ARG A 12 -32.19 20.25 -44.30
C ARG A 12 -32.22 20.12 -42.78
N TYR A 13 -33.38 20.33 -42.14
CA TYR A 13 -33.52 20.11 -40.71
C TYR A 13 -33.29 18.64 -40.35
N GLN A 14 -33.95 17.70 -41.02
CA GLN A 14 -33.77 16.27 -40.74
C GLN A 14 -32.34 15.77 -41.02
N GLY A 15 -31.68 16.26 -42.07
CA GLY A 15 -30.27 15.96 -42.35
C GLY A 15 -29.34 16.46 -41.24
N ARG A 16 -29.50 17.72 -40.81
CA ARG A 16 -28.71 18.32 -39.73
C ARG A 16 -28.96 17.65 -38.38
N PHE A 17 -30.19 17.18 -38.12
CA PHE A 17 -30.53 16.40 -36.93
C PHE A 17 -29.89 15.00 -36.95
N LYS A 18 -29.86 14.31 -38.09
CA LYS A 18 -29.20 13.00 -38.21
C LYS A 18 -27.68 13.09 -38.11
N GLU A 19 -27.08 14.11 -38.72
CA GLU A 19 -25.64 14.38 -38.62
C GLU A 19 -25.21 14.73 -37.19
N THR A 20 -25.97 15.58 -36.49
CA THR A 20 -25.68 15.92 -35.09
C THR A 20 -25.90 14.74 -34.13
N MET A 21 -26.91 13.89 -34.36
CA MET A 21 -27.10 12.64 -33.61
C MET A 21 -25.95 11.65 -33.85
N LEU A 22 -25.49 11.49 -35.10
CA LEU A 22 -24.38 10.59 -35.44
C LEU A 22 -23.05 11.10 -34.86
N GLN A 23 -22.78 12.41 -34.93
CA GLN A 23 -21.58 13.03 -34.34
C GLN A 23 -21.57 12.89 -32.81
N ARG A 24 -22.72 13.06 -32.15
CA ARG A 24 -22.85 12.85 -30.69
C ARG A 24 -22.71 11.38 -30.31
N GLY A 25 -23.26 10.47 -31.11
CA GLY A 25 -23.09 9.03 -30.93
C GLY A 25 -21.63 8.60 -31.04
N LEU A 26 -20.92 9.07 -32.08
CA LEU A 26 -19.49 8.81 -32.26
C LEU A 26 -18.65 9.42 -31.14
N ALA A 27 -18.97 10.65 -30.70
CA ALA A 27 -18.29 11.28 -29.57
C ALA A 27 -18.50 10.49 -28.26
N LEU A 28 -19.71 9.98 -28.01
CA LEU A 28 -20.02 9.14 -26.85
C LEU A 28 -19.30 7.78 -26.91
N VAL A 29 -19.25 7.15 -28.08
CA VAL A 29 -18.50 5.88 -28.28
C VAL A 29 -17.01 6.10 -28.08
N ALA A 30 -16.45 7.19 -28.61
CA ALA A 30 -15.05 7.55 -28.39
C ALA A 30 -14.77 7.83 -26.91
N LEU A 31 -15.65 8.55 -26.20
CA LEU A 31 -15.51 8.82 -24.76
C LEU A 31 -15.55 7.53 -23.92
N MET A 32 -16.47 6.62 -24.26
CA MET A 32 -16.60 5.31 -23.61
C MET A 32 -15.38 4.43 -23.87
N ALA A 33 -14.86 4.43 -25.10
CA ALA A 33 -13.63 3.71 -25.45
C ALA A 33 -12.41 4.27 -24.68
N SER A 34 -12.31 5.59 -24.53
CA SER A 34 -11.27 6.24 -23.72
C SER A 34 -11.35 5.86 -22.24
N LEU A 35 -12.57 5.70 -21.71
CA LEU A 35 -12.79 5.28 -20.32
C LEU A 35 -12.40 3.80 -20.10
N VAL A 36 -12.65 2.95 -21.09
CA VAL A 36 -12.26 1.52 -21.06
C VAL A 36 -10.76 1.32 -21.31
N MET A 37 -10.12 2.21 -22.09
CA MET A 37 -8.68 2.23 -22.35
C MET A 37 -7.87 3.02 -21.34
N SER A 38 -8.52 3.67 -20.37
CA SER A 38 -7.82 4.20 -19.21
C SER A 38 -7.23 3.00 -18.48
N SER A 39 -5.91 2.82 -18.61
CA SER A 39 -5.21 1.82 -17.83
C SER A 39 -5.64 2.05 -16.39
N PHE A 40 -6.19 1.01 -15.73
CA PHE A 40 -6.15 1.01 -14.28
C PHE A 40 -4.70 1.32 -13.96
N ALA A 41 -4.43 2.48 -13.35
CA ALA A 41 -3.18 2.70 -12.71
C ALA A 41 -3.14 1.65 -11.60
N HIS A 42 -2.69 0.45 -11.94
CA HIS A 42 -2.14 -0.45 -10.97
C HIS A 42 -0.95 0.35 -10.45
N ALA A 43 -1.13 0.92 -9.26
CA ALA A 43 -0.02 1.04 -8.35
C ALA A 43 0.40 -0.41 -8.06
N ASP A 44 1.00 -1.07 -9.05
CA ASP A 44 1.83 -2.23 -8.79
C ASP A 44 2.84 -1.69 -7.80
N VAL A 45 2.72 -2.18 -6.57
CA VAL A 45 3.77 -1.98 -5.58
C VAL A 45 4.99 -2.57 -6.24
N ASP A 46 5.86 -1.71 -6.77
CA ASP A 46 7.12 -2.12 -7.33
C ASP A 46 8.02 -2.50 -6.17
N TRP A 47 7.73 -3.68 -5.62
CA TRP A 47 8.45 -4.29 -4.52
C TRP A 47 9.95 -4.34 -4.84
N GLY A 48 10.32 -4.55 -6.11
CA GLY A 48 11.70 -4.51 -6.58
C GLY A 48 12.37 -3.16 -6.30
N HIS A 49 11.76 -2.06 -6.73
CA HIS A 49 12.29 -0.71 -6.47
C HIS A 49 12.29 -0.35 -4.98
N PHE A 50 11.23 -0.67 -4.25
CA PHE A 50 11.19 -0.44 -2.80
C PHE A 50 12.33 -1.20 -2.09
N LYS A 51 12.49 -2.49 -2.41
CA LYS A 51 13.53 -3.35 -1.85
C LYS A 51 14.92 -2.81 -2.15
N ALA A 52 15.19 -2.44 -3.40
CA ALA A 52 16.48 -1.90 -3.82
C ALA A 52 16.85 -0.60 -3.10
N ARG A 53 15.85 0.20 -2.71
CA ARG A 53 16.06 1.49 -2.06
C ARG A 53 16.16 1.39 -0.53
N PHE A 54 15.37 0.52 0.09
CA PHE A 54 15.12 0.57 1.54
C PHE A 54 15.45 -0.70 2.30
N LEU A 55 15.49 -1.88 1.65
CA LEU A 55 15.73 -3.15 2.34
C LEU A 55 17.22 -3.49 2.39
N MET A 56 17.75 -3.63 3.59
CA MET A 56 19.09 -4.14 3.86
C MET A 56 19.11 -5.67 3.85
N ALA A 57 20.30 -6.25 3.63
CA ALA A 57 20.49 -7.70 3.53
C ALA A 57 20.07 -8.47 4.80
N ASP A 58 20.13 -7.83 5.97
CA ASP A 58 19.75 -8.38 7.28
C ASP A 58 18.24 -8.29 7.57
N GLY A 59 17.44 -7.71 6.67
CA GLY A 59 16.02 -7.49 6.89
C GLY A 59 15.68 -6.10 7.46
N ARG A 60 16.66 -5.20 7.64
CA ARG A 60 16.38 -3.86 8.12
C ARG A 60 15.78 -2.98 7.02
N ILE A 61 14.62 -2.38 7.25
CA ILE A 61 14.13 -1.25 6.44
C ILE A 61 14.76 0.05 6.94
N ILE A 62 15.43 0.79 6.07
CA ILE A 62 16.14 2.04 6.40
C ILE A 62 15.51 3.27 5.77
N ASP A 63 15.48 4.37 6.51
CA ASP A 63 15.20 5.69 5.96
C ASP A 63 16.49 6.31 5.40
N THR A 64 16.67 6.19 4.08
CA THR A 64 17.82 6.77 3.36
C THR A 64 17.90 8.30 3.43
N GLY A 65 16.80 8.98 3.78
CA GLY A 65 16.76 10.44 3.97
C GLY A 65 17.05 10.89 5.40
N ASN A 66 17.10 9.96 6.36
CA ASN A 66 17.24 10.25 7.78
C ASN A 66 18.32 9.38 8.43
N ASN A 67 19.55 9.48 7.94
CA ASN A 67 20.73 8.80 8.50
C ASN A 67 20.57 7.27 8.64
N ASN A 68 19.79 6.64 7.76
CA ASN A 68 19.49 5.20 7.80
C ASN A 68 18.83 4.72 9.10
N VAL A 69 18.13 5.61 9.80
CA VAL A 69 17.27 5.26 10.93
C VAL A 69 16.17 4.31 10.45
N SER A 70 15.80 3.34 11.28
CA SER A 70 14.67 2.45 11.04
C SER A 70 13.54 2.78 12.00
N HIS A 71 12.31 2.69 11.49
CA HIS A 71 11.09 2.83 12.29
C HIS A 71 10.23 1.57 12.18
N THR A 72 9.45 1.27 13.22
CA THR A 72 8.49 0.16 13.22
C THR A 72 7.47 0.27 12.08
N GLU A 73 7.01 1.49 11.76
CA GLU A 73 6.14 1.77 10.62
C GLU A 73 6.78 1.30 9.30
N GLY A 74 8.03 1.69 9.03
CA GLY A 74 8.75 1.31 7.82
C GLY A 74 8.93 -0.20 7.70
N GLN A 75 9.18 -0.89 8.82
CA GLN A 75 9.24 -2.35 8.86
C GLN A 75 7.88 -2.99 8.54
N GLY A 76 6.80 -2.51 9.15
CA GLY A 76 5.44 -2.98 8.89
C GLY A 76 5.02 -2.81 7.42
N PHE A 77 5.27 -1.65 6.82
CA PHE A 77 5.02 -1.44 5.39
C PHE A 77 5.88 -2.33 4.50
N GLY A 78 7.18 -2.47 4.80
CA GLY A 78 8.06 -3.37 4.07
C GLY A 78 7.53 -4.80 4.06
N MET A 79 7.07 -5.30 5.20
CA MET A 79 6.44 -6.62 5.32
C MET A 79 5.18 -6.74 4.46
N LEU A 80 4.30 -5.73 4.43
CA LEU A 80 3.11 -5.73 3.56
C LEU A 80 3.47 -5.69 2.07
N PHE A 81 4.52 -4.96 1.69
CA PHE A 81 4.97 -4.93 0.29
C PHE A 81 5.59 -6.26 -0.14
N ALA A 82 6.36 -6.92 0.73
CA ALA A 82 6.84 -8.28 0.47
C ALA A 82 5.68 -9.27 0.31
N LEU A 83 4.61 -9.13 1.11
CA LEU A 83 3.39 -9.93 0.93
C LEU A 83 2.73 -9.69 -0.43
N ALA A 84 2.60 -8.43 -0.86
CA ALA A 84 2.06 -8.09 -2.17
C ALA A 84 2.91 -8.73 -3.29
N GLY A 85 4.24 -8.66 -3.17
CA GLY A 85 5.19 -9.28 -4.09
C GLY A 85 5.35 -10.80 -3.95
N ASN A 86 4.63 -11.46 -3.02
CA ASN A 86 4.80 -12.88 -2.68
C ASN A 86 6.25 -13.28 -2.33
N ASP A 87 7.02 -12.38 -1.72
CA ASP A 87 8.42 -12.56 -1.35
C ASP A 87 8.53 -12.95 0.14
N ARG A 88 8.30 -14.25 0.41
CA ARG A 88 8.34 -14.80 1.77
C ARG A 88 9.70 -14.64 2.42
N GLU A 89 10.78 -14.83 1.67
CA GLU A 89 12.14 -14.74 2.22
C GLU A 89 12.42 -13.36 2.80
N SER A 90 12.04 -12.31 2.08
CA SER A 90 12.27 -10.94 2.56
C SER A 90 11.35 -10.58 3.70
N PHE A 91 10.10 -11.04 3.66
CA PHE A 91 9.17 -10.93 4.78
C PHE A 91 9.79 -11.52 6.06
N ASP A 92 10.31 -12.75 5.98
CA ASP A 92 10.87 -13.45 7.12
C ASP A 92 12.12 -12.76 7.66
N LYS A 93 12.97 -12.20 6.79
CA LYS A 93 14.12 -11.38 7.21
C LYS A 93 13.67 -10.12 7.94
N MET A 94 12.70 -9.37 7.40
CA MET A 94 12.17 -8.17 8.05
C MET A 94 11.52 -8.47 9.39
N TRP A 95 10.71 -9.53 9.46
CA TRP A 95 10.11 -9.97 10.71
C TRP A 95 11.15 -10.36 11.75
N THR A 96 12.12 -11.19 11.35
CA THR A 96 13.20 -11.65 12.25
C THR A 96 14.01 -10.47 12.77
N TRP A 97 14.39 -9.54 11.89
CA TRP A 97 15.13 -8.35 12.28
C TRP A 97 14.32 -7.51 13.28
N THR A 98 13.06 -7.24 12.98
CA THR A 98 12.16 -6.43 13.81
C THR A 98 11.96 -7.05 15.19
N ASN A 99 11.69 -8.35 15.25
CA ASN A 99 11.52 -9.08 16.50
C ASN A 99 12.81 -9.18 17.32
N THR A 100 13.97 -9.19 16.67
CA THR A 100 15.26 -9.28 17.36
C THR A 100 15.70 -7.93 17.93
N HIS A 101 15.54 -6.85 17.18
CA HIS A 101 16.14 -5.55 17.52
C HIS A 101 15.19 -4.59 18.21
N LEU A 102 13.88 -4.68 17.92
CA LEU A 102 12.90 -3.69 18.38
C LEU A 102 11.93 -4.23 19.42
N LYS A 103 11.82 -5.55 19.61
CA LYS A 103 10.85 -6.11 20.57
C LYS A 103 11.17 -5.66 22.00
N ASN A 104 10.20 -5.03 22.65
CA ASN A 104 10.26 -4.74 24.07
C ASN A 104 9.89 -6.02 24.85
N PRO A 105 10.83 -6.62 25.61
CA PRO A 105 10.59 -7.89 26.30
C PRO A 105 9.61 -7.76 27.48
N LYS A 106 9.30 -6.53 27.93
CA LYS A 106 8.43 -6.30 29.10
C LYS A 106 6.95 -6.36 28.76
N ASN A 107 6.55 -5.83 27.60
CA ASN A 107 5.14 -5.72 27.21
C ASN A 107 4.82 -6.42 25.87
N GLY A 108 5.84 -6.81 25.10
CA GLY A 108 5.65 -7.45 23.81
C GLY A 108 5.26 -6.49 22.67
N LEU A 109 5.38 -5.17 22.84
CA LEU A 109 5.31 -4.18 21.75
C LEU A 109 6.70 -3.89 21.19
N PHE A 110 6.82 -2.99 20.23
CA PHE A 110 8.10 -2.68 19.57
C PHE A 110 8.55 -1.25 19.83
N TYR A 111 9.82 -1.09 20.23
CA TYR A 111 10.46 0.21 20.29
C TYR A 111 10.43 0.87 18.92
N TRP A 112 9.95 2.11 18.87
CA TRP A 112 9.56 2.72 17.59
C TRP A 112 10.73 3.02 16.65
N ARG A 113 11.96 3.14 17.18
CA ARG A 113 13.12 3.65 16.44
C ARG A 113 14.42 2.90 16.71
N TYR A 114 15.16 2.62 15.64
CA TYR A 114 16.54 2.16 15.65
C TYR A 114 17.47 3.18 14.98
N ASN A 115 18.45 3.70 15.70
CA ASN A 115 19.44 4.65 15.21
C ASN A 115 20.83 3.99 15.09
N PRO A 116 21.30 3.66 13.87
CA PRO A 116 22.54 2.88 13.70
C PRO A 116 23.82 3.64 14.10
N VAL A 117 23.76 4.97 14.25
CA VAL A 117 24.93 5.79 14.59
C VAL A 117 24.98 6.19 16.07
N ALA A 118 23.95 5.84 16.86
CA ALA A 118 23.92 6.12 18.29
C ALA A 118 24.71 5.07 19.09
N PRO A 119 25.26 5.42 20.27
CA PRO A 119 25.90 4.44 21.17
C PRO A 119 24.93 3.35 21.66
N ASP A 120 23.69 3.71 21.99
CA ASP A 120 22.56 2.79 22.13
C ASP A 120 21.66 2.95 20.89
N PRO A 121 21.61 1.97 19.99
CA PRO A 121 20.77 2.06 18.80
C PRO A 121 19.28 2.19 19.10
N VAL A 122 18.80 1.81 20.29
CA VAL A 122 17.38 1.88 20.66
C VAL A 122 17.23 2.74 21.90
N GLU A 123 17.83 3.93 21.93
CA GLU A 123 17.84 4.81 23.11
C GLU A 123 16.43 5.14 23.64
N ASP A 124 15.48 5.43 22.74
CA ASP A 124 14.09 5.68 23.09
C ASP A 124 13.34 4.36 23.29
N LYS A 125 12.83 4.15 24.51
CA LYS A 125 12.14 2.91 24.92
C LYS A 125 10.61 2.99 24.79
N ASN A 126 10.09 4.01 24.09
CA ASN A 126 8.67 4.08 23.73
C ASN A 126 8.35 3.20 22.51
N ASP A 127 7.09 2.78 22.40
CA ASP A 127 6.51 2.21 21.20
C ASP A 127 5.79 3.28 20.35
N ALA A 128 5.37 2.87 19.15
CA ALA A 128 4.49 3.64 18.28
C ALA A 128 3.40 2.69 17.76
N SER A 129 2.16 2.95 18.17
CA SER A 129 1.05 2.00 18.03
C SER A 129 0.65 1.71 16.58
N ASP A 130 0.87 2.66 15.67
CA ASP A 130 0.72 2.45 14.23
C ASP A 130 1.67 1.37 13.71
N GLY A 131 2.94 1.42 14.13
CA GLY A 131 3.93 0.39 13.81
C GLY A 131 3.56 -0.98 14.38
N ASP A 132 3.13 -1.04 15.64
CA ASP A 132 2.70 -2.31 16.26
C ASP A 132 1.51 -2.93 15.51
N VAL A 133 0.51 -2.12 15.15
CA VAL A 133 -0.68 -2.57 14.40
C VAL A 133 -0.31 -3.01 12.99
N LEU A 134 0.57 -2.28 12.29
CA LEU A 134 1.03 -2.66 10.95
C LEU A 134 1.77 -4.00 10.96
N ILE A 135 2.66 -4.22 11.94
CA ILE A 135 3.41 -5.48 12.08
C ILE A 135 2.44 -6.64 12.39
N ALA A 136 1.49 -6.45 13.32
CA ALA A 136 0.49 -7.46 13.62
C ALA A 136 -0.35 -7.81 12.38
N TRP A 137 -0.81 -6.80 11.65
CA TRP A 137 -1.58 -6.99 10.43
C TRP A 137 -0.80 -7.72 9.35
N ALA A 138 0.47 -7.36 9.13
CA ALA A 138 1.33 -8.04 8.18
C ALA A 138 1.52 -9.53 8.56
N LEU A 139 1.71 -9.84 9.83
CA LEU A 139 1.80 -11.23 10.31
C LEU A 139 0.50 -12.01 10.12
N LEU A 140 -0.65 -11.39 10.42
CA LEU A 140 -1.96 -11.99 10.14
C LEU A 140 -2.09 -12.36 8.65
N LYS A 141 -1.76 -11.41 7.77
CA LYS A 141 -1.84 -11.61 6.31
C LYS A 141 -0.83 -12.63 5.79
N ALA A 142 0.34 -12.72 6.39
CA ALA A 142 1.31 -13.78 6.10
C ALA A 142 0.79 -15.15 6.49
N GLY A 143 0.16 -15.27 7.66
CA GLY A 143 -0.53 -16.48 8.10
C GLY A 143 -1.61 -16.91 7.10
N GLU A 144 -2.48 -15.99 6.68
CA GLU A 144 -3.52 -16.26 5.67
C GLU A 144 -2.94 -16.70 4.32
N LYS A 145 -1.84 -16.05 3.89
CA LYS A 145 -1.26 -16.28 2.56
C LYS A 145 -0.41 -17.55 2.46
N TRP A 146 0.39 -17.85 3.48
CA TRP A 146 1.36 -18.95 3.45
C TRP A 146 1.01 -20.11 4.38
N GLY A 147 -0.03 -19.98 5.21
CA GLY A 147 -0.54 -21.07 6.04
C GLY A 147 0.37 -21.48 7.20
N ASP A 148 1.32 -20.63 7.60
CA ASP A 148 2.22 -20.92 8.72
C ASP A 148 1.62 -20.45 10.06
N PRO A 149 1.35 -21.37 11.01
CA PRO A 149 0.77 -21.03 12.31
C PRO A 149 1.62 -20.07 13.15
N ALA A 150 2.93 -19.98 12.89
CA ALA A 150 3.81 -19.10 13.63
C ALA A 150 3.46 -17.62 13.42
N TYR A 151 3.05 -17.23 12.21
CA TYR A 151 2.67 -15.84 11.94
C TYR A 151 1.37 -15.47 12.67
N PHE A 152 0.36 -16.35 12.67
CA PHE A 152 -0.87 -16.12 13.43
C PHE A 152 -0.59 -15.95 14.92
N LYS A 153 0.21 -16.86 15.50
CA LYS A 153 0.59 -16.77 16.93
C LYS A 153 1.30 -15.46 17.26
N ALA A 154 2.20 -15.00 16.38
CA ALA A 154 2.90 -13.75 16.57
C ALA A 154 1.97 -12.54 16.44
N SER A 155 1.07 -12.54 15.44
CA SER A 155 0.03 -11.52 15.27
C SER A 155 -0.85 -11.41 16.51
N ASP A 156 -1.43 -12.52 16.98
CA ASP A 156 -2.32 -12.54 18.14
C ASP A 156 -1.62 -12.02 19.40
N ALA A 157 -0.35 -12.39 19.59
CA ALA A 157 0.43 -11.90 20.73
C ALA A 157 0.59 -10.37 20.71
N ILE A 158 0.84 -9.77 19.53
CA ILE A 158 0.99 -8.33 19.37
C ILE A 158 -0.37 -7.64 19.52
N THR A 159 -1.43 -8.14 18.88
CA THR A 159 -2.79 -7.58 19.00
C THR A 159 -3.25 -7.55 20.45
N ASN A 160 -3.03 -8.63 21.21
CA ASN A 160 -3.35 -8.67 22.63
C ASN A 160 -2.54 -7.65 23.44
N ALA A 161 -1.26 -7.46 23.10
CA ALA A 161 -0.42 -6.45 23.75
C ALA A 161 -0.92 -5.02 23.46
N VAL A 162 -1.30 -4.72 22.21
CA VAL A 162 -1.87 -3.41 21.82
C VAL A 162 -3.15 -3.12 22.61
N ILE A 163 -4.08 -4.08 22.65
CA ILE A 163 -5.34 -3.91 23.41
C ILE A 163 -5.05 -3.63 24.89
N LYS A 164 -4.11 -4.38 25.47
CA LYS A 164 -3.79 -4.27 26.90
C LYS A 164 -3.08 -2.97 27.27
N HIS A 165 -2.30 -2.39 26.37
CA HIS A 165 -1.36 -1.32 26.70
C HIS A 165 -1.66 0.03 26.06
N THR A 166 -2.53 0.08 25.04
CA THR A 166 -2.82 1.30 24.27
C THR A 166 -4.28 1.77 24.42
N VAL A 167 -5.18 0.92 24.94
CA VAL A 167 -6.58 1.27 25.16
C VAL A 167 -6.78 1.68 26.63
N ILE A 168 -7.44 2.81 26.85
CA ILE A 168 -7.89 3.25 28.18
C ILE A 168 -9.36 2.84 28.32
N ASP A 169 -9.69 2.14 29.40
CA ASP A 169 -11.06 1.74 29.76
C ASP A 169 -11.94 2.95 30.16
#